data_AF-A0A937B097-F1
#
_entry.id   AF-A0A937B097-F1
#
_cell.length_a   1.000
_cell.length_b   1.000
_cell.length_c   1.000
_cell.angle_alpha   90.00
_cell.angle_beta   90.00
_cell.angle_gamma   90.00
#
_symmetry.space_group_name_H-M   'P 1'
#
loop_
_entity.id
_entity.type
_entity.pdbx_description
1 polymer ?
#
loop_
_entity_poly.entity_id
_entity_poly.type
_entity_poly.pdbx_seq_one_letter_code
_entity_poly.pdbx_strand_id
1 'polypeptide(L)'
;MSAPIARVILITGASSGIGAATARALAAPDTAIALHARKNLKGLEKVAGFASGAGAETLLLEGDLAVAGTAAGWVEDTVGEFCRRDAGGS
;
A
#
# COMPACT_ATOMS: atom_id res chain seq x y z
N MET A 1 19.89 -1.59 0.29
CA MET A 1 19.33 -0.88 -0.87
C MET A 1 17.93 -1.42 -1.08
N SER A 2 16.90 -0.59 -0.89
CA SER A 2 15.54 -0.95 -1.34
C SER A 2 15.52 -0.87 -2.86
N ALA A 3 14.82 -1.78 -3.53
CA ALA A 3 14.66 -1.69 -4.98
C ALA A 3 13.78 -0.47 -5.30
N PRO A 4 14.02 0.26 -6.40
CA PRO A 4 13.15 1.35 -6.81
C PRO A 4 11.72 0.81 -7.00
N ILE A 5 10.75 1.49 -6.41
CA ILE A 5 9.34 1.09 -6.48
C ILE A 5 8.88 1.18 -7.94
N ALA A 6 8.61 0.02 -8.55
CA ALA A 6 8.21 -0.11 -9.95
C ALA A 6 6.70 -0.14 -10.12
N ARG A 7 5.95 -0.45 -9.06
CA ARG A 7 4.50 -0.63 -9.09
C ARG A 7 3.82 -0.13 -7.82
N VAL A 8 2.78 0.67 -8.00
CA VAL A 8 1.92 1.21 -6.93
C VAL A 8 0.52 0.63 -7.08
N ILE A 9 -0.02 0.02 -6.02
CA ILE A 9 -1.26 -0.76 -6.06
C ILE A 9 -2.18 -0.32 -4.93
N LEU A 10 -3.40 0.11 -5.25
CA LEU A 10 -4.45 0.40 -4.27
C LEU A 10 -5.43 -0.77 -4.19
N ILE A 11 -5.65 -1.28 -2.98
CA ILE A 11 -6.57 -2.39 -2.73
C ILE A 11 -7.62 -1.95 -1.72
N THR A 12 -8.87 -1.82 -2.18
CA THR A 12 -10.03 -1.55 -1.33
C THR A 12 -10.57 -2.83 -0.71
N GLY A 13 -10.94 -2.79 0.56
CA GLY A 13 -11.38 -3.99 1.29
C GLY A 13 -10.25 -4.98 1.55
N ALA A 14 -9.00 -4.50 1.67
CA ALA A 14 -7.83 -5.34 1.84
C ALA A 14 -7.72 -6.00 3.22
N SER A 15 -8.64 -5.70 4.13
CA SER A 15 -8.65 -6.26 5.49
C SER A 15 -9.03 -7.75 5.55
N SER A 16 -9.66 -8.31 4.52
CA SER A 16 -10.09 -9.72 4.49
C SER A 16 -10.43 -10.21 3.07
N GLY A 17 -10.66 -11.53 2.93
CA GLY A 17 -11.15 -12.13 1.70
C GLY A 17 -10.20 -11.96 0.51
N ILE A 18 -10.78 -11.59 -0.63
CA ILE A 18 -10.05 -11.45 -1.90
C ILE A 18 -9.01 -10.32 -1.83
N GLY A 19 -9.38 -9.16 -1.27
CA GLY A 19 -8.45 -8.02 -1.17
C GLY A 19 -7.19 -8.37 -0.36
N ALA A 20 -7.36 -9.09 0.76
CA ALA A 20 -6.23 -9.58 1.56
C ALA A 20 -5.37 -10.59 0.78
N ALA A 21 -5.98 -11.52 0.05
CA ALA A 21 -5.24 -12.50 -0.75
C ALA A 21 -4.46 -11.83 -1.89
N THR A 22 -5.08 -10.87 -2.59
CA THR A 22 -4.45 -10.09 -3.66
C THR A 22 -3.27 -9.27 -3.13
N ALA A 23 -3.42 -8.60 -1.98
CA ALA A 23 -2.33 -7.85 -1.36
C ALA A 23 -1.11 -8.73 -1.07
N ARG A 24 -1.35 -9.95 -0.59
CA ARG A 24 -0.28 -10.90 -0.28
C ARG A 24 0.37 -11.46 -1.54
N ALA A 25 -0.41 -11.74 -2.58
CA ALA A 25 0.10 -12.28 -3.84
C ALA A 25 0.92 -11.25 -4.65
N LEU A 26 0.61 -9.96 -4.48
CA LEU A 26 1.28 -8.86 -5.19
C LEU A 26 2.42 -8.24 -4.38
N ALA A 27 2.64 -8.67 -3.13
CA ALA A 27 3.71 -8.16 -2.31
C ALA A 27 5.07 -8.61 -2.83
N ALA A 28 5.87 -7.64 -3.27
CA ALA A 28 7.24 -7.85 -3.72
C ALA A 28 8.11 -6.64 -3.34
N PRO A 29 9.45 -6.79 -3.30
CA PRO A 29 10.39 -5.73 -2.93
C PRO A 29 10.34 -4.45 -3.78
N ASP A 30 9.77 -4.51 -4.98
CA ASP A 30 9.64 -3.40 -5.94
C ASP A 30 8.22 -2.82 -5.96
N THR A 31 7.41 -3.10 -4.93
CA THR A 31 5.98 -2.79 -4.91
C THR A 31 5.59 -1.97 -3.69
N ALA A 32 4.80 -0.92 -3.93
CA ALA A 32 4.06 -0.20 -2.89
C ALA A 32 2.58 -0.57 -2.95
N ILE A 33 2.01 -0.96 -1.81
CA ILE A 33 0.62 -1.39 -1.69
C ILE A 33 -0.12 -0.51 -0.69
N ALA A 34 -1.05 0.28 -1.19
CA ALA A 34 -2.01 1.03 -0.39
C ALA A 34 -3.20 0.11 -0.06
N LEU A 35 -3.34 -0.24 1.21
CA LEU A 35 -4.34 -1.16 1.73
C LEU A 35 -5.45 -0.34 2.38
N HIS A 36 -6.69 -0.50 1.89
CA HIS A 36 -7.84 0.21 2.42
C HIS A 36 -8.85 -0.70 3.11
N ALA A 37 -9.40 -0.25 4.24
CA ALA A 37 -10.59 -0.84 4.84
C ALA A 37 -11.47 0.18 5.60
N ARG A 38 -12.77 -0.13 5.71
CA ARG A 38 -13.76 0.74 6.35
C ARG A 38 -13.82 0.60 7.89
N LYS A 39 -13.76 -0.62 8.42
CA LYS A 39 -13.93 -0.90 9.87
C LYS A 39 -12.96 -1.92 10.45
N ASN A 40 -12.19 -2.60 9.60
CA ASN A 40 -11.40 -3.76 10.01
C ASN A 40 -9.90 -3.43 9.92
N LEU A 41 -9.46 -2.48 10.75
CA LEU A 41 -8.07 -2.06 10.81
C LEU A 41 -7.14 -3.21 11.23
N LYS A 42 -7.55 -4.03 12.21
CA LYS A 42 -6.77 -5.21 12.65
C LYS A 42 -6.49 -6.20 11.53
N GLY A 43 -7.45 -6.43 10.63
CA GLY A 43 -7.24 -7.26 9.45
C GLY A 43 -6.27 -6.62 8.47
N LEU A 44 -6.37 -5.31 8.31
CA LEU A 44 -5.52 -4.51 7.43
C LEU A 44 -4.05 -4.51 7.89
N GLU A 45 -3.80 -4.30 9.19
CA GLU A 45 -2.47 -4.34 9.81
C GLU A 45 -1.80 -5.71 9.61
N LYS A 46 -2.55 -6.81 9.73
CA LYS A 46 -2.02 -8.16 9.48
C LYS A 46 -1.59 -8.35 8.03
N VAL A 47 -2.34 -7.78 7.09
CA VAL A 47 -2.01 -7.86 5.67
C VAL A 47 -0.82 -6.98 5.34
N ALA A 48 -0.75 -5.77 5.92
CA ALA A 48 0.41 -4.89 5.79
C ALA A 48 1.68 -5.54 6.34
N GLY A 49 1.62 -6.13 7.54
CA GLY A 49 2.76 -6.84 8.12
C GLY A 49 3.26 -7.98 7.26
N PHE A 50 2.35 -8.74 6.62
CA PHE A 50 2.74 -9.78 5.67
C PHE A 50 3.42 -9.17 4.43
N ALA A 51 2.80 -8.16 3.81
CA ALA A 51 3.31 -7.55 2.59
C ALA A 51 4.69 -6.89 2.82
N SER A 52 4.86 -6.19 3.95
CA SER A 52 6.16 -5.63 4.34
C SER A 52 7.18 -6.70 4.71
N GLY A 53 6.78 -7.83 5.29
CA GLY A 53 7.64 -8.99 5.45
C GLY A 53 8.14 -9.58 4.12
N ALA A 54 7.36 -9.45 3.05
CA ALA A 54 7.75 -9.82 1.68
C ALA A 54 8.56 -8.72 0.95
N GLY A 55 8.86 -7.61 1.62
CA GLY A 55 9.64 -6.50 1.08
C GLY A 55 8.80 -5.40 0.44
N ALA A 56 7.47 -5.54 0.37
CA ALA A 56 6.62 -4.50 -0.18
C ALA A 56 6.46 -3.33 0.78
N GLU A 57 6.48 -2.12 0.26
CA GLU A 57 6.04 -0.96 1.03
C GLU A 57 4.52 -0.97 1.18
N THR A 58 4.04 -0.60 2.36
CA THR A 58 2.61 -0.64 2.65
C THR A 58 2.14 0.68 3.23
N LEU A 59 0.96 1.11 2.78
CA LEU A 59 0.25 2.26 3.32
C LEU A 59 -1.13 1.82 3.79
N LEU A 60 -1.47 2.12 5.04
CA LEU A 60 -2.77 1.79 5.61
C LEU A 60 -3.72 2.97 5.45
N LEU A 61 -4.89 2.70 4.87
CA LEU A 61 -5.91 3.69 4.58
C LEU A 61 -7.21 3.28 5.25
N GLU A 62 -7.59 4.00 6.30
CA GLU A 62 -8.85 3.80 7.00
C GLU A 62 -9.84 4.90 6.61
N GLY A 63 -11.07 4.52 6.22
CA GLY A 63 -12.13 5.50 5.89
C GLY A 63 -13.11 5.01 4.83
N ASP A 64 -14.00 5.87 4.36
CA ASP A 64 -14.91 5.57 3.24
C ASP A 64 -14.34 6.13 1.94
N LEU A 65 -14.08 5.26 0.97
CA LEU A 65 -13.42 5.59 -0.30
C LEU A 65 -14.40 6.18 -1.35
N ALA A 66 -15.54 6.69 -0.90
CA ALA A 66 -16.61 7.24 -1.74
C ALA A 66 -16.28 8.64 -2.32
N VAL A 67 -15.07 9.16 -2.10
CA VAL A 67 -14.62 10.44 -2.66
C VAL A 67 -13.81 10.19 -3.93
N ALA A 68 -14.43 10.45 -5.07
CA ALA A 68 -13.76 10.44 -6.36
C ALA A 68 -12.62 11.48 -6.37
N GLY A 69 -11.39 11.06 -6.68
CA GLY A 69 -10.18 11.90 -6.72
C GLY A 69 -9.15 11.60 -5.62
N THR A 70 -9.56 11.00 -4.50
CA THR A 70 -8.66 10.71 -3.36
C THR A 70 -7.66 9.60 -3.67
N ALA A 71 -8.03 8.62 -4.50
CA ALA A 71 -7.11 7.53 -4.89
C ALA A 71 -5.91 8.03 -5.69
N ALA A 72 -6.10 9.01 -6.59
CA ALA A 72 -5.01 9.59 -7.37
C ALA A 72 -4.14 10.50 -6.50
N GLY A 73 -4.75 11.31 -5.62
CA GLY A 73 -4.02 12.12 -4.63
C GLY A 73 -3.24 11.28 -3.62
N TRP A 74 -3.78 10.13 -3.21
CA TRP A 74 -3.05 9.20 -2.35
C TRP A 74 -1.96 8.45 -3.09
N VAL A 75 -2.14 8.11 -4.36
CA VAL A 75 -1.04 7.58 -5.18
C VAL A 75 0.05 8.64 -5.37
N GLU A 76 -0.29 9.90 -5.63
CA GLU A 76 0.67 11.01 -5.71
C GLU A 76 1.34 11.32 -4.36
N ASP A 77 0.63 11.26 -3.23
CA ASP A 77 1.21 11.41 -1.89
C ASP A 77 2.10 10.21 -1.54
N THR A 78 1.69 9.00 -1.93
CA THR A 78 2.47 7.78 -1.74
C THR A 78 3.75 7.84 -2.58
N VAL A 79 3.63 8.19 -3.86
CA VAL A 79 4.77 8.43 -4.76
C VAL A 79 5.61 9.60 -4.26
N GLY A 80 5.01 10.67 -3.73
CA GLY A 80 5.70 11.84 -3.21
C GLY A 80 6.49 11.57 -1.93
N GLU A 81 5.90 10.81 -0.98
CA GLU A 81 6.58 10.35 0.24
C GLU A 81 7.70 9.35 -0.08
N PHE A 82 7.51 8.45 -1.05
CA PHE A 82 8.54 7.49 -1.46
C PHE A 82 9.64 8.13 -2.32
N CYS A 83 9.29 8.97 -3.28
CA CYS A 83 10.27 9.68 -4.12
C CYS A 83 11.10 10.69 -3.31
N ARG A 84 10.58 11.20 -2.16
CA ARG A 84 11.37 12.00 -1.22
C ARG A 84 12.37 11.15 -0.42
N ARG A 85 12.12 9.84 -0.24
CA ARG A 85 13.04 8.89 0.40
C ARG A 85 14.13 8.37 -0.52
N ASP A 86 13.89 8.30 -1.83
CA ASP A 86 14.91 7.99 -2.84
C ASP A 86 15.85 9.17 -3.18
N ALA A 87 15.59 10.37 -2.65
CA ALA A 87 16.35 11.58 -2.93
C ALA A 87 17.59 11.83 -2.03
N GLY A 88 18.06 10.82 -1.29
CA GLY A 88 19.39 10.83 -0.66
C GLY A 88 20.09 9.50 -0.99
N GLY A 89 21.12 9.43 -1.81
CA GLY A 89 22.15 10.41 -2.12
C GLY A 89 23.49 9.70 -1.99
N SER A 90 24.06 9.33 -3.14
CA SER A 90 25.44 8.89 -3.42
C SER A 90 26.01 7.63 -2.74
#